data_AF-A0A8J6RE12-F1
#
_entry.id   AF-A0A8J6RE12-F1
#
_cell.length_a   1.000
_cell.length_b   1.000
_cell.length_c   1.000
_cell.angle_alpha   90.00
_cell.angle_beta   90.00
_cell.angle_gamma   90.00
#
_symmetry.space_group_name_H-M   'P 1'
#
loop_
_entity.id
_entity.type
_entity.pdbx_description
1 polymer ?
#
loop_
_entity_poly.entity_id
_entity_poly.type
_entity_poly.pdbx_seq_one_letter_code
_entity_poly.pdbx_strand_id
1 'polypeptide(L)'
;MSFSTSYSFCLVLRLARLFPITAALTTIATTTAQAIPVPARTESLTAIGGRITEIQAVRIPVADNVTGSETRVSLQFTLNGCLDSLLPVVSYSEVLGRRATIYVTALNANNPESALTRCIAIPQATAQVSVPGIFQPQQVRVVFLGAPPEEQVVRGQR
;
A
#
# COMPACT_ATOMS: atom_id res chain seq x y z
N MET A 1 -53.91 53.06 2.52
CA MET A 1 -53.59 54.08 3.52
C MET A 1 -52.23 53.77 4.10
N SER A 2 -51.26 54.61 3.77
CA SER A 2 -49.87 54.54 4.21
C SER A 2 -49.74 54.97 5.67
N PHE A 3 -48.81 54.36 6.42
CA PHE A 3 -48.04 55.07 7.44
C PHE A 3 -46.58 54.61 7.40
N SER A 4 -45.71 55.61 7.28
CA SER A 4 -44.25 55.60 7.30
C SER A 4 -43.81 56.33 8.56
N THR A 5 -42.72 55.85 9.20
CA THR A 5 -41.70 56.54 10.05
C THR A 5 -40.92 55.42 10.76
N SER A 6 -39.66 55.05 10.49
CA SER A 6 -38.37 55.76 10.40
C SER A 6 -37.92 56.44 11.70
N TYR A 7 -37.01 55.81 12.46
CA TYR A 7 -35.91 56.37 13.31
C TYR A 7 -35.08 55.18 13.83
N SER A 8 -33.78 55.23 14.13
CA SER A 8 -32.64 56.05 13.76
C SER A 8 -31.44 55.30 14.37
N PHE A 9 -30.32 55.22 13.65
CA PHE A 9 -29.08 54.62 14.11
C PHE A 9 -28.59 55.28 15.40
N CYS A 10 -28.13 54.48 16.37
CA CYS A 10 -27.15 54.93 17.35
C CYS A 10 -26.05 53.87 17.47
N LEU A 11 -24.99 54.16 16.73
CA LEU A 11 -23.73 53.44 16.65
C LEU A 11 -22.97 53.62 17.97
N VAL A 12 -22.88 52.58 18.79
CA VAL A 12 -22.00 52.58 19.97
C VAL A 12 -20.72 51.82 19.62
N LEU A 13 -19.74 52.57 19.14
CA LEU A 13 -18.36 52.13 18.97
C LEU A 13 -17.71 52.08 20.36
N ARG A 14 -17.42 50.89 20.90
CA ARG A 14 -16.60 50.74 22.11
C ARG A 14 -15.38 49.88 21.80
N LEU A 15 -14.27 50.56 21.55
CA LEU A 15 -12.93 49.98 21.43
C LEU A 15 -12.44 49.58 22.83
N ALA A 16 -12.27 48.28 23.09
CA ALA A 16 -11.49 47.77 24.22
C ALA A 16 -10.79 46.45 23.83
N ARG A 17 -9.60 46.61 23.26
CA ARG A 17 -8.34 45.88 23.53
C ARG A 17 -8.38 44.37 23.86
N LEU A 18 -7.53 43.64 23.09
CA LEU A 18 -6.72 42.44 23.41
C LEU A 18 -7.27 41.05 23.03
N PHE A 19 -6.72 40.53 21.91
CA PHE A 19 -6.32 39.15 21.57
C PHE A 19 -6.58 38.04 22.62
N PRO A 20 -6.97 36.81 22.20
CA PRO A 20 -6.08 36.02 21.36
C PRO A 20 -6.71 35.32 20.15
N ILE A 21 -5.86 35.22 19.12
CA ILE A 21 -5.97 34.32 17.98
C ILE A 21 -6.30 32.93 18.52
N THR A 22 -7.43 32.38 18.10
CA THR A 22 -7.67 30.93 18.16
C THR A 22 -6.58 30.28 17.33
N ALA A 23 -5.57 29.73 18.03
CA ALA A 23 -4.50 28.96 17.45
C ALA A 23 -5.11 27.80 16.67
N ALA A 24 -5.03 27.88 15.35
CA ALA A 24 -5.26 26.74 14.49
C ALA A 24 -4.21 25.69 14.86
N LEU A 25 -4.66 24.63 15.52
CA LEU A 25 -3.81 23.49 15.88
C LEU A 25 -3.42 22.79 14.57
N THR A 26 -2.27 23.13 14.01
CA THR A 26 -1.67 22.41 12.89
C THR A 26 -1.19 21.06 13.42
N THR A 27 -2.00 20.01 13.26
CA THR A 27 -1.53 18.63 13.45
C THR A 27 -0.53 18.32 12.35
N ILE A 28 0.75 18.37 12.71
CA ILE A 28 1.83 17.91 11.85
C ILE A 28 1.73 16.38 11.84
N ALA A 29 1.20 15.82 10.75
CA ALA A 29 1.26 14.38 10.53
C ALA A 29 2.71 14.00 10.27
N THR A 30 3.40 13.51 11.30
CA THR A 30 4.74 12.91 11.15
C THR A 30 4.57 11.56 10.47
N THR A 31 4.72 11.52 9.14
CA THR A 31 4.96 10.26 8.43
C THR A 31 6.32 9.73 8.84
N THR A 32 6.34 8.68 9.67
CA THR A 32 7.55 7.92 9.95
C THR A 32 7.91 7.12 8.71
N ALA A 33 8.98 7.52 8.00
CA ALA A 33 9.53 6.71 6.93
C ALA A 33 10.12 5.44 7.57
N GLN A 34 9.44 4.31 7.38
CA GLN A 34 10.00 3.02 7.76
C GLN A 34 11.15 2.70 6.79
N ALA A 35 12.38 2.67 7.30
CA ALA A 35 13.52 2.26 6.50
C ALA A 35 13.42 0.76 6.22
N ILE A 36 13.42 0.37 4.94
CA ILE A 36 13.44 -1.03 4.53
C ILE A 36 14.87 -1.56 4.71
N PRO A 37 15.11 -2.55 5.58
CA PRO A 37 16.44 -3.09 5.77
C PRO A 37 16.90 -3.82 4.49
N VAL A 38 18.06 -3.44 3.97
CA VAL A 38 18.67 -4.07 2.80
C VAL A 38 19.66 -5.15 3.26
N PRO A 39 19.59 -6.38 2.73
CA PRO A 39 20.53 -7.46 3.06
C PRO A 39 21.99 -7.08 2.77
N ALA A 40 22.91 -7.67 3.52
CA ALA A 40 24.34 -7.53 3.26
C ALA A 40 24.69 -8.06 1.85
N ARG A 41 25.68 -7.44 1.20
CA ARG A 41 26.14 -7.77 -0.17
C ARG A 41 25.10 -7.53 -1.27
N THR A 42 24.12 -6.66 -1.02
CA THR A 42 23.24 -6.17 -2.10
C THR A 42 24.01 -5.16 -2.96
N GLU A 43 24.11 -5.42 -4.26
CA GLU A 43 24.73 -4.48 -5.21
C GLU A 43 23.72 -3.63 -5.96
N SER A 44 22.51 -4.15 -6.18
CA SER A 44 21.43 -3.41 -6.82
C SER A 44 20.06 -3.91 -6.37
N LEU A 45 19.05 -3.08 -6.58
CA LEU A 45 17.65 -3.40 -6.34
C LEU A 45 16.90 -3.36 -7.66
N THR A 46 16.17 -4.43 -7.97
CA THR A 46 15.34 -4.52 -9.17
C THR A 46 13.90 -4.77 -8.78
N ALA A 47 12.96 -4.05 -9.40
CA ALA A 47 11.55 -4.28 -9.17
C ALA A 47 11.10 -5.56 -9.86
N ILE A 48 10.28 -6.36 -9.17
CA ILE A 48 9.85 -7.66 -9.67
C ILE A 48 8.34 -7.83 -9.55
N GLY A 49 7.76 -8.47 -10.56
CA GLY A 49 6.39 -8.98 -10.53
C GLY A 49 6.32 -10.34 -9.85
N GLY A 50 5.10 -10.73 -9.47
CA GLY A 50 4.83 -12.05 -8.92
C GLY A 50 3.55 -12.63 -9.50
N ARG A 51 3.12 -13.76 -8.93
CA ARG A 51 1.83 -14.35 -9.20
C ARG A 51 1.13 -14.70 -7.90
N ILE A 52 -0.20 -14.70 -7.95
CA ILE A 52 -1.03 -15.21 -6.86
C ILE A 52 -0.95 -16.73 -6.89
N THR A 53 -0.61 -17.35 -5.76
CA THR A 53 -0.67 -18.81 -5.62
C THR A 53 -1.90 -19.26 -4.86
N GLU A 54 -2.41 -18.42 -3.96
CA GLU A 54 -3.52 -18.79 -3.10
C GLU A 54 -4.25 -17.57 -2.54
N ILE A 55 -5.57 -17.70 -2.33
CA ILE A 55 -6.43 -16.71 -1.68
C ILE A 55 -7.26 -17.42 -0.62
N GLN A 56 -7.14 -17.01 0.64
CA GLN A 56 -7.85 -17.60 1.77
C GLN A 56 -8.53 -16.54 2.63
N ALA A 57 -9.77 -16.80 3.03
CA ALA A 57 -10.44 -16.02 4.06
C ALA A 57 -10.12 -16.59 5.45
N VAL A 58 -9.61 -15.76 6.35
CA VAL A 58 -9.21 -16.15 7.70
C VAL A 58 -9.90 -15.27 8.72
N ARG A 59 -10.34 -15.88 9.82
CA ARG A 59 -10.83 -15.16 11.00
C ARG A 59 -9.64 -14.88 11.92
N ILE A 60 -9.47 -13.63 12.31
CA ILE A 60 -8.37 -13.19 13.17
C ILE A 60 -8.94 -12.70 14.52
N PRO A 61 -8.37 -13.12 15.65
CA PRO A 61 -8.73 -12.54 16.94
C PRO A 61 -8.20 -11.09 17.01
N VAL A 62 -9.07 -10.13 17.33
CA VAL A 62 -8.69 -8.69 17.35
C VAL A 62 -8.56 -8.19 18.79
N ALA A 63 -9.50 -8.54 19.68
CA ALA A 63 -9.47 -8.35 21.13
C ALA A 63 -10.74 -8.99 21.74
N ASP A 64 -10.76 -9.29 23.05
CA ASP A 64 -11.95 -9.60 23.87
C ASP A 64 -13.18 -10.16 23.12
N ASN A 65 -13.08 -11.39 22.63
CA ASN A 65 -14.14 -12.13 21.91
C ASN A 65 -14.61 -11.53 20.57
N VAL A 66 -13.98 -10.46 20.08
CA VAL A 66 -14.21 -9.90 18.74
C VAL A 66 -13.31 -10.61 17.73
N THR A 67 -13.94 -11.27 16.77
CA THR A 67 -13.26 -11.85 15.61
C THR A 67 -13.36 -10.90 14.42
N GLY A 68 -12.20 -10.45 13.95
CA GLY A 68 -12.06 -9.82 12.66
C GLY A 68 -12.02 -10.86 11.55
N SER A 69 -12.13 -10.40 10.32
CA SER A 69 -11.91 -11.23 9.15
C SER A 69 -10.97 -10.53 8.20
N GLU A 70 -10.08 -11.29 7.60
CA GLU A 70 -9.16 -10.84 6.56
C GLU A 70 -9.13 -11.86 5.43
N THR A 71 -8.80 -11.38 4.25
CA THR A 71 -8.46 -12.22 3.10
C THR A 71 -6.96 -12.15 2.92
N ARG A 72 -6.31 -13.31 3.08
CA ARG A 72 -4.88 -13.51 2.86
C ARG A 72 -4.64 -13.91 1.42
N VAL A 73 -3.65 -13.28 0.81
CA VAL A 73 -3.22 -13.58 -0.56
C VAL A 73 -1.76 -13.99 -0.51
N SER A 74 -1.50 -15.24 -0.88
CA SER A 74 -0.16 -15.78 -1.01
C SER A 74 0.39 -15.43 -2.39
N LEU A 75 1.59 -14.86 -2.39
CA LEU A 75 2.28 -14.39 -3.58
C LEU A 75 3.57 -15.19 -3.75
N GLN A 76 3.89 -15.49 -5.00
CA GLN A 76 5.15 -16.10 -5.38
C GLN A 76 5.88 -15.22 -6.39
N PHE A 77 7.17 -15.00 -6.14
CA PHE A 77 8.07 -14.20 -6.94
C PHE A 77 9.17 -15.09 -7.49
N THR A 78 9.64 -14.79 -8.70
CA THR A 78 10.84 -15.41 -9.27
C THR A 78 11.99 -14.43 -9.10
N LEU A 79 13.07 -14.88 -8.45
CA LEU A 79 14.27 -14.07 -8.24
C LEU A 79 15.19 -14.22 -9.46
N ASN A 80 16.11 -13.27 -9.64
CA ASN A 80 17.06 -13.33 -10.76
C ASN A 80 18.19 -14.33 -10.48
N GLY A 81 18.63 -14.43 -9.22
CA GLY A 81 19.71 -15.31 -8.79
C GLY A 81 19.33 -16.21 -7.59
N CYS A 82 20.08 -17.30 -7.39
CA CYS A 82 19.85 -18.20 -6.25
C CYS A 82 20.36 -17.67 -4.90
N LEU A 83 21.28 -16.69 -4.90
CA LEU A 83 21.73 -15.99 -3.69
C LEU A 83 21.10 -14.60 -3.56
N ASP A 84 20.19 -14.24 -4.46
CA ASP A 84 19.40 -13.02 -4.35
C ASP A 84 18.37 -13.17 -3.23
N SER A 85 17.83 -12.06 -2.76
CA SER A 85 16.86 -12.04 -1.66
C SER A 85 15.68 -11.13 -1.96
N LEU A 86 14.50 -11.56 -1.56
CA LEU A 86 13.29 -10.74 -1.61
C LEU A 86 13.31 -9.73 -0.45
N LEU A 87 13.28 -8.43 -0.75
CA LEU A 87 13.05 -7.40 0.27
C LEU A 87 11.60 -7.48 0.81
N PRO A 88 11.35 -6.92 2.01
CA PRO A 88 10.00 -6.83 2.55
C PRO A 88 9.01 -6.29 1.52
N VAL A 89 7.94 -7.06 1.29
CA VAL A 89 6.89 -6.69 0.35
C VAL A 89 6.04 -5.59 0.97
N VAL A 90 5.88 -4.49 0.25
CA VAL A 90 5.01 -3.38 0.66
C VAL A 90 3.71 -3.50 -0.10
N SER A 91 2.59 -3.32 0.60
CA SER A 91 1.27 -3.40 -0.03
C SER A 91 0.34 -2.30 0.46
N TYR A 92 -0.58 -1.93 -0.43
CA TYR A 92 -1.70 -1.04 -0.16
C TYR A 92 -2.96 -1.67 -0.77
N SER A 93 -4.11 -1.49 -0.13
CA SER A 93 -5.36 -2.08 -0.61
C SER A 93 -6.49 -1.06 -0.68
N GLU A 94 -7.30 -1.18 -1.73
CA GLU A 94 -8.52 -0.41 -1.95
C GLU A 94 -9.70 -1.38 -2.02
N VAL A 95 -10.73 -1.12 -1.22
CA VAL A 95 -11.96 -1.91 -1.21
C VAL A 95 -13.09 -1.06 -1.78
N LEU A 96 -13.67 -1.51 -2.89
CA LEU A 96 -14.80 -0.87 -3.56
C LEU A 96 -15.97 -1.85 -3.67
N GLY A 97 -16.96 -1.68 -2.81
CA GLY A 97 -18.10 -2.59 -2.72
C GLY A 97 -17.67 -4.01 -2.35
N ARG A 98 -17.86 -4.96 -3.29
CA ARG A 98 -17.50 -6.38 -3.11
C ARG A 98 -16.16 -6.77 -3.75
N ARG A 99 -15.35 -5.80 -4.17
CA ARG A 99 -14.06 -6.05 -4.81
C ARG A 99 -12.93 -5.43 -3.99
N ALA A 100 -11.82 -6.15 -3.88
CA ALA A 100 -10.59 -5.69 -3.27
C ALA A 100 -9.49 -5.64 -4.33
N THR A 101 -8.84 -4.47 -4.47
CA THR A 101 -7.63 -4.33 -5.27
C THR A 101 -6.45 -4.16 -4.34
N ILE A 102 -5.44 -5.02 -4.46
CA ILE A 102 -4.22 -4.97 -3.65
C ILE A 102 -3.08 -4.58 -4.57
N TYR A 103 -2.49 -3.42 -4.31
CA TYR A 103 -1.29 -2.95 -4.98
C TYR A 103 -0.07 -3.41 -4.20
N VAL A 104 0.86 -4.05 -4.87
CA VAL A 104 2.01 -4.72 -4.26
C VAL A 104 3.28 -4.23 -4.93
N THR A 105 4.24 -3.80 -4.12
CA THR A 105 5.60 -3.49 -4.58
C THR A 105 6.55 -4.51 -3.97
N ALA A 106 7.32 -5.19 -4.83
CA ALA A 106 8.33 -6.15 -4.44
C ALA A 106 9.65 -5.81 -5.11
N LEU A 107 10.74 -5.93 -4.35
CA LEU A 107 12.09 -5.65 -4.82
C LEU A 107 12.99 -6.86 -4.60
N ASN A 108 13.71 -7.24 -5.64
CA ASN A 108 14.79 -8.21 -5.58
C ASN A 108 16.09 -7.49 -5.19
N ALA A 109 16.72 -7.93 -4.12
CA ALA A 109 18.08 -7.53 -3.75
C ALA A 109 19.07 -8.45 -4.48
N ASN A 110 19.73 -7.89 -5.50
CA ASN A 110 20.68 -8.62 -6.32
C ASN A 110 22.01 -8.81 -5.59
N ASN A 111 22.46 -10.07 -5.54
CA ASN A 111 23.74 -10.44 -4.95
C ASN A 111 24.76 -10.73 -6.07
N PRO A 112 25.97 -10.13 -6.06
CA PRO A 112 27.01 -10.39 -7.05
C PRO A 112 27.37 -11.87 -7.16
N GLU A 113 27.38 -12.57 -6.04
CA GLU A 113 27.77 -13.99 -5.98
C GLU A 113 26.74 -14.87 -6.69
N SER A 114 25.51 -14.39 -6.89
CA SER A 114 24.50 -15.10 -7.70
C SER A 114 24.96 -15.32 -9.13
N ALA A 115 25.71 -14.39 -9.72
CA ALA A 115 26.18 -14.51 -11.11
C ALA A 115 27.21 -15.65 -11.29
N LEU A 116 27.89 -16.03 -10.21
CA LEU A 116 28.89 -17.09 -10.18
C LEU A 116 28.33 -18.43 -9.70
N THR A 117 27.08 -18.43 -9.19
CA THR A 117 26.48 -19.60 -8.54
C THR A 117 25.45 -20.26 -9.45
N ARG A 118 25.58 -21.58 -9.64
CA ARG A 118 24.62 -22.35 -10.42
C ARG A 118 23.37 -22.67 -9.60
N CYS A 119 22.21 -22.24 -10.07
CA CYS A 119 20.92 -22.58 -9.46
C CYS A 119 20.58 -24.07 -9.67
N ILE A 120 20.24 -24.79 -8.60
CA ILE A 120 19.76 -26.19 -8.66
C ILE A 120 18.30 -26.23 -9.13
N ALA A 121 17.54 -25.18 -8.85
CA ALA A 121 16.15 -24.98 -9.28
C ALA A 121 15.91 -23.50 -9.58
N ILE A 122 14.75 -23.18 -10.17
CA ILE A 122 14.34 -21.79 -10.37
C ILE A 122 14.24 -21.10 -9.00
N PRO A 123 14.99 -20.01 -8.75
CA PRO A 123 14.97 -19.35 -7.46
C PRO A 123 13.64 -18.61 -7.26
N GLN A 124 12.95 -18.96 -6.19
CA GLN A 124 11.61 -18.47 -5.88
C GLN A 124 11.55 -17.97 -4.44
N ALA A 125 10.76 -16.93 -4.22
CA ALA A 125 10.42 -16.42 -2.91
C ALA A 125 8.91 -16.31 -2.75
N THR A 126 8.43 -16.38 -1.52
CA THR A 126 7.01 -16.23 -1.20
C THR A 126 6.80 -15.09 -0.22
N ALA A 127 5.66 -14.43 -0.35
CA ALA A 127 5.18 -13.46 0.63
C ALA A 127 3.68 -13.59 0.78
N GLN A 128 3.16 -12.97 1.84
CA GLN A 128 1.72 -12.92 2.08
C GLN A 128 1.31 -11.48 2.34
N VAL A 129 0.20 -11.08 1.72
CA VAL A 129 -0.45 -9.79 1.99
C VAL A 129 -1.88 -10.04 2.45
N SER A 130 -2.41 -9.16 3.28
CA SER A 130 -3.76 -9.27 3.81
C SER A 130 -4.58 -8.03 3.46
N VAL A 131 -5.86 -8.24 3.17
CA VAL A 131 -6.86 -7.16 3.07
C VAL A 131 -7.98 -7.41 4.09
N PRO A 132 -8.42 -6.41 4.87
CA PRO A 132 -9.55 -6.58 5.79
C PRO A 132 -10.85 -6.95 5.06
N GLY A 133 -11.58 -7.93 5.59
CA GLY A 133 -12.83 -8.46 5.02
C GLY A 133 -12.69 -9.83 4.36
N ILE A 134 -13.84 -10.43 4.01
CA ILE A 134 -13.92 -11.74 3.35
C ILE A 134 -14.24 -11.53 1.87
N PHE A 135 -13.29 -11.88 1.01
CA PHE A 135 -13.43 -11.81 -0.44
C PHE A 135 -13.24 -13.19 -1.06
N GLN A 136 -14.07 -13.50 -2.06
CA GLN A 136 -13.87 -14.68 -2.90
C GLN A 136 -12.71 -14.45 -3.88
N PRO A 137 -12.06 -15.50 -4.42
CA PRO A 137 -10.94 -15.34 -5.35
C PRO A 137 -11.24 -14.41 -6.53
N GLN A 138 -12.43 -14.52 -7.12
CA GLN A 138 -12.92 -13.69 -8.23
C GLN A 138 -13.17 -12.20 -7.88
N GLN A 139 -13.14 -11.85 -6.60
CA GLN A 139 -13.34 -10.49 -6.09
C GLN A 139 -12.03 -9.79 -5.75
N VAL A 140 -10.91 -10.51 -5.79
CA VAL A 140 -9.58 -9.98 -5.46
C VAL A 140 -8.80 -9.76 -6.74
N ARG A 141 -8.23 -8.56 -6.87
CA ARG A 141 -7.28 -8.22 -7.93
C ARG A 141 -5.96 -7.80 -7.30
N VAL A 142 -4.85 -8.40 -7.74
CA VAL A 142 -3.51 -7.96 -7.33
C VAL A 142 -2.84 -7.24 -8.48
N VAL A 143 -2.23 -6.10 -8.19
CA VAL A 143 -1.48 -5.28 -9.14
C VAL A 143 -0.05 -5.16 -8.63
N PHE A 144 0.91 -5.70 -9.38
CA PHE A 144 2.32 -5.55 -9.07
C PHE A 144 2.83 -4.22 -9.63
N LEU A 145 3.30 -3.35 -8.75
CA LEU A 145 3.84 -2.05 -9.08
C LEU A 145 5.34 -2.16 -9.35
N GLY A 146 5.82 -1.46 -10.39
CA GLY A 146 7.24 -1.40 -10.73
C GLY A 146 7.78 -2.59 -11.53
N ALA A 147 6.97 -3.64 -11.76
CA ALA A 147 7.35 -4.66 -12.75
C ALA A 147 7.55 -4.00 -14.12
N PRO A 148 8.59 -4.35 -14.90
CA PRO A 148 8.67 -3.93 -16.28
C PRO A 148 7.36 -4.37 -16.97
N PRO A 149 6.75 -3.52 -17.81
CA PRO A 149 5.51 -3.88 -18.50
C PRO A 149 5.74 -5.24 -19.17
N GLU A 150 4.80 -6.18 -19.00
CA GLU A 150 4.83 -7.46 -19.71
C GLU A 150 5.11 -7.14 -21.18
N GLU A 151 6.29 -7.49 -21.65
CA GLU A 151 6.63 -7.40 -23.05
C GLU A 151 5.65 -8.35 -23.73
N GLN A 152 4.60 -7.78 -24.31
CA GLN A 152 3.62 -8.54 -25.05
C GLN A 152 4.41 -9.33 -26.07
N VAL A 153 4.48 -10.64 -25.85
CA VAL A 153 5.04 -11.58 -26.81
C VAL A 153 4.20 -11.39 -28.06
N VAL A 154 4.68 -10.56 -28.99
CA VAL A 154 4.18 -10.46 -30.34
C VAL A 154 4.35 -11.87 -30.88
N ARG A 155 3.29 -12.67 -30.81
CA ARG A 155 3.20 -13.95 -31.51
C ARG A 155 3.49 -13.61 -32.95
N GLY A 156 4.70 -13.94 -33.38
CA GLY A 156 5.10 -13.86 -34.77
C GLY A 156 4.05 -14.59 -35.58
N GLN A 157 3.33 -13.82 -36.39
CA GLN A 157 2.65 -14.35 -37.56
C GLN A 157 3.73 -15.04 -38.40
N ARG A 158 3.59 -16.35 -38.56
CA ARG A 158 4.16 -17.11 -39.67
C ARG A 158 3.01 -17.86 -40.32
#